data_AF-A0A9E4BKI2-F1
#
_entry.id   AF-A0A9E4BKI2-F1
#
_cell.length_a   1.000
_cell.length_b   1.000
_cell.length_c   1.000
_cell.angle_alpha   90.00
_cell.angle_beta   90.00
_cell.angle_gamma   90.00
#
_symmetry.space_group_name_H-M   'P 1'
#
loop_
_entity.id
_entity.type
_entity.pdbx_description
1 polymer ?
#
loop_
_entity_poly.entity_id
_entity_poly.type
_entity_poly.pdbx_seq_one_letter_code
_entity_poly.pdbx_strand_id
1 'polypeptide(L)'
;MDRKKTDRNDLFVDNEKYITKSGRLLRMLKIDEIPQLWNIIKGDMDFVGPRPIREPLHNFYMQNIPNFKRRYQTLPGLTGISQIVDPENKDRSLGLACDCYYINNKSMKLDIQIIVSTVIYLMYSLSREIYNWTTARWLRHINVENIAVYEFVKMETSIK
;
A
#
# COMPACT_ATOMS: atom_id res chain seq x y z
N MET A 1 5.37 -12.07 -34.09
CA MET A 1 4.59 -11.81 -32.86
C MET A 1 4.74 -10.33 -32.54
N ASP A 2 3.71 -9.54 -32.85
CA ASP A 2 3.69 -8.09 -32.62
C ASP A 2 3.77 -7.76 -31.13
N ARG A 3 4.89 -7.18 -30.69
CA ARG A 3 4.97 -6.54 -29.37
C ARG A 3 4.24 -5.20 -29.47
N LYS A 4 2.96 -5.18 -29.09
CA LYS A 4 2.23 -3.91 -28.90
C LYS A 4 3.06 -3.04 -27.95
N LYS A 5 3.42 -1.83 -28.40
CA LYS A 5 3.93 -0.76 -27.55
C LYS A 5 2.84 -0.47 -26.51
N THR A 6 2.99 -0.98 -25.29
CA THR A 6 2.15 -0.58 -24.15
C THR A 6 2.34 0.91 -23.93
N ASP A 7 1.25 1.69 -24.07
CA ASP A 7 1.31 3.13 -23.86
C ASP A 7 1.50 3.42 -22.36
N ARG A 8 2.10 4.56 -21.99
CA ARG A 8 2.33 4.90 -20.55
C ARG A 8 1.02 4.95 -19.75
N ASN A 9 -0.08 5.24 -20.42
CA ASN A 9 -1.41 5.27 -19.82
C ASN A 9 -1.96 3.86 -19.51
N ASP A 10 -1.51 2.81 -20.21
CA ASP A 10 -1.93 1.42 -19.95
C ASP A 10 -1.25 0.83 -18.70
N LEU A 11 -0.14 1.44 -18.25
CA LEU A 11 0.59 1.02 -17.05
C LEU A 11 -0.13 1.41 -15.74
N PHE A 12 -0.96 2.47 -15.79
CA PHE A 12 -1.61 3.07 -14.63
C PHE A 12 -3.10 3.26 -14.88
N VAL A 13 -3.86 2.16 -14.80
CA VAL A 13 -5.31 2.18 -14.93
C VAL A 13 -5.95 2.68 -13.63
N ASP A 14 -6.77 3.72 -13.73
CA ASP A 14 -7.66 4.16 -12.65
C ASP A 14 -8.78 3.12 -12.47
N ASN A 15 -8.68 2.36 -11.38
CA ASN A 15 -9.57 1.24 -11.09
C ASN A 15 -10.84 1.66 -10.36
N GLU A 16 -11.00 2.92 -9.96
CA GLU A 16 -12.16 3.36 -9.16
C GLU A 16 -13.50 3.12 -9.87
N LYS A 17 -13.49 3.19 -11.21
CA LYS A 17 -14.66 2.95 -12.06
C LYS A 17 -15.15 1.49 -12.06
N TYR A 18 -14.31 0.55 -11.63
CA TYR A 18 -14.60 -0.90 -11.65
C TYR A 18 -14.91 -1.48 -10.26
N ILE A 19 -14.93 -0.64 -9.21
CA ILE A 19 -15.17 -1.10 -7.83
C ILE A 19 -16.67 -1.06 -7.54
N THR A 20 -17.27 -2.23 -7.32
CA THR A 20 -18.65 -2.36 -6.86
C THR A 20 -18.76 -2.02 -5.37
N LYS A 21 -19.98 -1.75 -4.87
CA LYS A 21 -20.22 -1.47 -3.43
C LYS A 21 -19.73 -2.63 -2.54
N SER A 22 -19.95 -3.88 -2.96
CA SER A 22 -19.43 -5.06 -2.28
C SER A 22 -17.91 -5.18 -2.40
N GLY A 23 -17.33 -4.86 -3.57
CA GLY A 23 -15.88 -4.80 -3.76
C GLY A 23 -15.18 -3.79 -2.85
N ARG A 24 -15.83 -2.65 -2.58
CA ARG A 24 -15.34 -1.66 -1.61
C ARG A 24 -15.29 -2.22 -0.19
N LEU A 25 -16.32 -2.97 0.22
CA LEU A 25 -16.34 -3.63 1.53
C LEU A 25 -15.24 -4.69 1.66
N LEU A 26 -15.02 -5.49 0.61
CA LEU A 26 -13.95 -6.50 0.60
C LEU A 26 -12.55 -5.89 0.77
N ARG A 27 -12.29 -4.75 0.11
CA ARG A 27 -11.03 -3.99 0.26
C ARG A 27 -10.88 -3.35 1.63
N MET A 28 -11.96 -2.78 2.16
CA MET A 28 -11.97 -2.17 3.50
C MET A 28 -11.66 -3.21 4.58
N LEU A 29 -12.18 -4.43 4.41
CA LEU A 29 -11.90 -5.56 5.31
C LEU A 29 -10.61 -6.32 4.96
N LYS A 30 -9.87 -5.91 3.92
CA LYS A 30 -8.66 -6.58 3.40
C LYS A 30 -8.83 -8.08 3.13
N ILE A 31 -10.06 -8.51 2.81
CA ILE A 31 -10.39 -9.92 2.50
C ILE A 31 -9.72 -10.35 1.19
N ASP A 32 -9.41 -9.38 0.32
CA ASP A 32 -8.66 -9.59 -0.92
C ASP A 32 -7.20 -10.02 -0.71
N GLU A 33 -6.67 -9.97 0.52
CA GLU A 33 -5.33 -10.44 0.86
C GLU A 33 -5.30 -11.92 1.30
N ILE A 34 -6.44 -12.57 1.55
CA ILE A 34 -6.52 -13.99 1.96
C ILE A 34 -5.82 -14.94 0.95
N PRO A 35 -6.00 -14.79 -0.38
CA PRO A 35 -5.28 -15.61 -1.34
C PRO A 35 -3.75 -15.48 -1.25
N GLN A 36 -3.25 -14.31 -0.83
CA GLN A 36 -1.80 -14.10 -0.65
C GLN A 36 -1.28 -14.84 0.58
N LEU A 37 -2.07 -14.90 1.67
CA LEU A 37 -1.73 -15.71 2.84
C LEU A 37 -1.64 -17.20 2.50
N TRP A 38 -2.50 -17.69 1.60
CA TRP A 38 -2.41 -19.06 1.10
C TRP A 38 -1.11 -19.32 0.32
N ASN A 39 -0.62 -18.34 -0.44
CA ASN A 39 0.68 -18.44 -1.13
C ASN A 39 1.85 -18.51 -0.15
N ILE A 40 1.75 -17.87 1.03
CA ILE A 40 2.77 -18.01 2.09
C ILE A 40 2.80 -19.45 2.60
N ILE A 41 1.63 -20.04 2.85
CA ILE A 41 1.52 -21.43 3.32
C ILE A 41 2.09 -22.41 2.29
N LYS A 42 1.92 -22.12 0.99
CA LYS A 42 2.50 -22.90 -0.10
C LYS A 42 4.01 -22.74 -0.28
N GLY A 43 4.60 -21.69 0.31
CA GLY A 43 6.01 -21.34 0.12
C GLY A 43 6.32 -20.50 -1.12
N ASP A 44 5.30 -19.98 -1.82
CA ASP A 44 5.47 -19.11 -2.99
C ASP A 44 5.75 -17.65 -2.58
N MET A 45 5.46 -17.29 -1.33
CA MET A 45 5.63 -15.95 -0.74
C MET A 45 6.18 -16.03 0.69
N ASP A 46 6.86 -14.98 1.13
CA ASP A 46 7.21 -14.75 2.53
C ASP A 46 6.24 -13.74 3.18
N PHE A 47 6.21 -13.68 4.51
CA PHE A 47 5.51 -12.60 5.22
C PHE A 47 6.12 -11.24 4.92
N VAL A 48 7.46 -11.18 4.85
CA VAL A 48 8.22 -9.95 4.63
C VAL A 48 9.06 -10.08 3.37
N GLY A 49 9.00 -9.06 2.51
CA GLY A 49 9.76 -9.02 1.28
C GLY A 49 9.23 -7.99 0.28
N PRO A 50 9.90 -7.86 -0.87
CA PRO A 50 9.48 -6.94 -1.91
C PRO A 50 8.10 -7.31 -2.44
N ARG A 51 7.20 -6.33 -2.59
CA ARG A 51 5.86 -6.58 -3.15
C ARG A 51 5.96 -7.04 -4.62
N PRO A 52 5.17 -8.03 -5.06
CA PRO A 52 5.15 -8.46 -6.46
C PRO A 52 4.66 -7.33 -7.38
N ILE A 53 5.30 -7.22 -8.54
CA ILE A 53 5.04 -6.16 -9.53
C ILE A 53 4.31 -6.77 -10.73
N ARG A 54 3.36 -6.02 -11.29
CA ARG A 54 2.62 -6.44 -12.50
C ARG A 54 3.55 -6.59 -13.70
N GLU A 55 3.28 -7.56 -14.56
CA GLU A 55 4.16 -7.98 -15.66
C GLU A 55 4.56 -6.84 -16.64
N PRO A 56 3.64 -5.96 -17.11
CA PRO A 56 4.02 -4.84 -17.99
C PRO A 56 5.02 -3.86 -17.34
N LEU A 57 4.84 -3.65 -16.04
CA LEU A 57 5.62 -2.73 -15.24
C LEU A 57 6.96 -3.33 -14.81
N HIS A 58 6.96 -4.63 -14.55
CA HIS A 58 8.16 -5.42 -14.35
C HIS A 58 9.09 -5.33 -15.57
N ASN A 59 8.55 -5.54 -16.78
CA ASN A 59 9.32 -5.47 -18.02
C ASN A 59 9.92 -4.07 -18.24
N PHE A 60 9.13 -3.02 -17.98
CA PHE A 60 9.61 -1.64 -18.02
C PHE A 60 10.77 -1.42 -17.03
N TYR A 61 10.66 -1.90 -15.80
CA TYR A 61 11.70 -1.72 -14.79
C TYR A 61 12.96 -2.54 -15.03
N MET A 62 12.83 -3.75 -15.56
CA MET A 62 13.99 -4.56 -15.96
C MET A 62 14.86 -3.86 -17.00
N GLN A 63 14.28 -3.04 -17.87
CA GLN A 63 15.00 -2.31 -18.91
C GLN A 63 15.58 -0.97 -18.41
N ASN A 64 14.92 -0.31 -17.46
CA ASN A 64 15.24 1.07 -17.08
C ASN A 64 15.97 1.22 -15.74
N ILE A 65 15.93 0.21 -14.86
CA ILE A 65 16.54 0.29 -13.53
C ILE A 65 17.71 -0.70 -13.44
N PRO A 66 18.95 -0.20 -13.33
CA PRO A 66 20.11 -1.04 -13.10
C PRO A 66 19.92 -1.93 -11.87
N ASN A 67 20.33 -3.20 -11.96
CA ASN A 67 20.26 -4.18 -10.88
C ASN A 67 18.85 -4.49 -10.33
N PHE A 68 17.77 -4.10 -11.03
CA PHE A 68 16.40 -4.38 -10.59
C PHE A 68 16.13 -5.88 -10.33
N LYS A 69 16.84 -6.77 -11.03
CA LYS A 69 16.80 -8.23 -10.85
C LYS A 69 17.22 -8.73 -9.46
N ARG A 70 17.93 -7.92 -8.67
CA ARG A 70 18.34 -8.29 -7.30
C ARG A 70 17.15 -8.55 -6.39
N ARG A 71 15.97 -8.00 -6.70
CA ARG A 71 14.73 -8.27 -5.98
C ARG A 71 14.33 -9.74 -5.93
N TYR A 72 14.79 -10.54 -6.88
CA TYR A 72 14.54 -11.99 -6.92
C TYR A 72 15.46 -12.82 -6.03
N GLN A 73 16.37 -12.17 -5.29
CA GLN A 73 17.18 -12.86 -4.28
C GLN A 73 16.36 -13.25 -3.05
N THR A 74 15.16 -12.70 -2.89
CA THR A 74 14.23 -12.99 -1.81
C THR A 74 12.86 -13.31 -2.39
N LEU A 75 12.09 -14.15 -1.69
CA LEU A 75 10.69 -14.37 -2.04
C LEU A 75 9.90 -13.05 -1.94
N PRO A 76 8.84 -12.89 -2.76
CA PRO A 76 7.93 -11.77 -2.62
C PRO A 76 7.25 -11.78 -1.25
N GLY A 77 7.07 -10.59 -0.68
CA GLY A 77 6.48 -10.40 0.64
C GLY A 77 5.02 -9.98 0.60
N LEU A 78 4.25 -10.39 1.62
CA LEU A 78 2.96 -9.77 1.92
C LEU A 78 3.15 -8.31 2.35
N THR A 79 4.08 -8.07 3.28
CA THR A 79 4.49 -6.73 3.71
C THR A 79 5.97 -6.46 3.41
N GLY A 80 6.36 -5.18 3.45
CA GLY A 80 7.74 -4.74 3.25
C GLY A 80 7.92 -3.29 3.67
N ILE A 81 9.17 -2.86 3.75
CA ILE A 81 9.54 -1.50 4.20
C ILE A 81 8.82 -0.43 3.36
N SER A 82 8.74 -0.63 2.04
CA SER A 82 8.08 0.31 1.13
C SER A 82 6.60 0.53 1.48
N GLN A 83 5.90 -0.50 1.97
CA GLN A 83 4.48 -0.42 2.31
C GLN A 83 4.22 0.37 3.60
N ILE A 84 5.23 0.47 4.48
CA ILE A 84 5.15 1.26 5.71
C ILE A 84 5.51 2.72 5.42
N VAL A 85 6.56 2.95 4.63
CA VAL A 85 7.08 4.30 4.35
C VAL A 85 6.21 5.03 3.33
N ASP A 86 5.70 4.32 2.32
CA ASP A 86 4.83 4.88 1.30
C ASP A 86 3.63 3.95 1.02
N PRO A 87 2.64 3.92 1.93
CA PRO A 87 1.48 3.03 1.81
C PRO A 87 0.63 3.30 0.56
N GLU A 88 0.64 4.54 0.07
CA GLU A 88 -0.07 4.95 -1.14
C GLU A 88 0.72 4.66 -2.43
N ASN A 89 1.97 4.21 -2.32
CA ASN A 89 2.88 3.90 -3.44
C ASN A 89 2.99 5.07 -4.44
N LYS A 90 3.15 6.29 -3.90
CA LYS A 90 3.31 7.54 -4.63
C LYS A 90 4.71 7.67 -5.23
N ASP A 91 5.75 7.27 -4.50
CA ASP A 91 7.14 7.36 -4.92
C ASP A 91 7.74 5.98 -5.20
N ARG A 92 7.86 5.68 -6.50
CA ARG A 92 8.45 4.42 -6.97
C ARG A 92 9.94 4.31 -6.69
N SER A 93 10.68 5.41 -6.71
CA SER A 93 12.12 5.39 -6.45
C SER A 93 12.38 5.04 -4.99
N LEU A 94 11.58 5.60 -4.08
CA LEU A 94 11.61 5.26 -2.67
C LEU A 94 11.27 3.77 -2.44
N GLY A 95 10.23 3.26 -3.08
CA GLY A 95 9.88 1.83 -3.00
C GLY A 95 11.05 0.92 -3.41
N LEU A 96 11.71 1.23 -4.53
CA LEU A 96 12.89 0.48 -4.99
C LEU A 96 14.05 0.55 -4.01
N ALA A 97 14.31 1.73 -3.43
CA ALA A 97 15.37 1.91 -2.43
C ALA A 97 15.08 1.08 -1.16
N CYS A 98 13.84 1.07 -0.70
CA CYS A 98 13.38 0.25 0.43
C CYS A 98 13.57 -1.24 0.15
N ASP A 99 13.22 -1.70 -1.05
CA ASP A 99 13.38 -3.10 -1.44
C ASP A 99 14.86 -3.50 -1.51
N CYS A 100 15.73 -2.66 -2.08
CA CYS A 100 17.18 -2.86 -2.07
C CYS A 100 17.76 -2.90 -0.64
N TYR A 101 17.30 -2.00 0.23
CA TYR A 101 17.72 -1.97 1.63
C TYR A 101 17.35 -3.27 2.34
N TYR A 102 16.11 -3.73 2.15
CA TYR A 102 15.65 -4.99 2.74
C TYR A 102 16.51 -6.19 2.30
N ILE A 103 16.77 -6.31 0.99
CA ILE A 103 17.57 -7.41 0.44
C ILE A 103 19.00 -7.42 1.02
N ASN A 104 19.60 -6.24 1.17
CA ASN A 104 20.96 -6.11 1.70
C ASN A 104 21.06 -6.36 3.22
N ASN A 105 19.98 -6.16 3.97
CA ASN A 105 19.97 -6.20 5.44
C ASN A 105 18.99 -7.24 6.01
N LYS A 106 18.56 -8.22 5.19
CA LYS A 106 17.59 -9.23 5.59
C LYS A 106 18.08 -9.95 6.84
N SER A 107 17.27 -9.87 7.89
CA SER A 107 17.55 -10.49 9.19
C SER A 107 16.23 -10.73 9.92
N MET A 108 16.18 -11.74 10.79
CA MET A 108 14.98 -12.01 11.60
C MET A 108 14.53 -10.80 12.41
N LYS A 109 15.48 -10.00 12.91
CA LYS A 109 15.18 -8.77 13.65
C LYS A 109 14.45 -7.76 12.77
N LEU A 110 14.93 -7.54 11.54
CA LEU A 110 14.30 -6.62 10.59
C LEU A 110 12.91 -7.12 10.18
N ASP A 111 12.74 -8.42 9.96
CA ASP A 111 11.44 -9.01 9.63
C ASP A 111 10.42 -8.78 10.75
N ILE A 112 10.80 -9.03 12.01
CA ILE A 112 9.93 -8.77 13.18
C ILE A 112 9.57 -7.29 13.27
N GLN A 113 10.53 -6.39 13.08
CA GLN A 113 10.27 -4.94 13.10
C GLN A 113 9.24 -4.54 12.03
N ILE A 114 9.39 -5.05 10.80
CA ILE A 114 8.47 -4.75 9.71
C ILE A 114 7.07 -5.31 9.99
N ILE A 115 6.97 -6.55 10.51
CA ILE A 115 5.69 -7.16 10.87
C ILE A 115 4.98 -6.33 11.95
N VAL A 116 5.67 -5.96 13.03
CA VAL A 116 5.09 -5.17 14.12
C VAL A 116 4.64 -3.80 13.61
N SER A 117 5.47 -3.10 12.83
CA SER A 117 5.10 -1.82 12.24
C SER A 117 3.89 -1.93 11.31
N THR A 118 3.79 -3.02 10.55
CA THR A 118 2.63 -3.29 9.67
C THR A 118 1.37 -3.49 10.48
N VAL A 119 1.41 -4.29 11.57
CA VAL A 119 0.25 -4.52 12.44
C VAL A 119 -0.23 -3.21 13.08
N ILE A 120 0.68 -2.40 13.60
CA ILE A 120 0.36 -1.09 14.19
C ILE A 120 -0.29 -0.17 13.15
N TYR A 121 0.28 -0.11 11.94
CA TYR A 121 -0.27 0.67 10.84
C TYR A 121 -1.69 0.22 10.45
N LEU A 122 -1.93 -1.09 10.34
CA LEU A 122 -3.25 -1.63 10.02
C LEU A 122 -4.27 -1.34 11.11
N MET A 123 -3.90 -1.48 12.39
CA MET A 123 -4.77 -1.13 13.50
C MET A 123 -5.16 0.36 13.49
N TYR A 124 -4.20 1.25 13.21
CA TYR A 124 -4.45 2.67 13.08
C TYR A 124 -5.33 3.01 11.87
N SER A 125 -5.09 2.38 10.72
CA SER A 125 -5.90 2.57 9.52
C SER A 125 -7.35 2.12 9.73
N LEU A 126 -7.54 0.94 10.33
CA LEU A 126 -8.86 0.39 10.60
C LEU A 126 -9.64 1.26 11.61
N SER A 127 -8.99 1.73 12.68
CA SER A 127 -9.66 2.61 13.66
C SER A 127 -10.08 3.94 13.02
N ARG A 128 -9.25 4.52 12.15
CA ARG A 128 -9.57 5.74 11.41
C ARG A 128 -10.73 5.54 10.43
N GLU A 129 -10.76 4.43 9.70
CA GLU A 129 -11.86 4.11 8.78
C GLU A 129 -13.18 3.86 9.52
N ILE A 130 -13.15 3.14 10.65
CA ILE A 130 -14.34 2.93 11.49
C ILE A 130 -14.85 4.26 12.06
N TYR A 131 -13.94 5.10 12.58
CA TYR A 131 -14.29 6.43 13.07
C TYR A 131 -14.93 7.30 11.97
N ASN A 132 -14.31 7.37 10.80
CA ASN A 132 -14.84 8.14 9.67
C ASN A 132 -16.19 7.58 9.19
N TRP A 133 -16.36 6.26 9.15
CA TRP A 133 -17.62 5.64 8.71
C TRP A 133 -18.76 5.90 9.69
N THR A 134 -18.50 5.78 11.00
CA THR A 134 -19.51 6.03 12.06
C THR A 134 -19.90 7.51 12.14
N THR A 135 -18.93 8.42 12.06
CA THR A 135 -19.18 9.87 12.17
C THR A 135 -19.72 10.47 10.86
N ALA A 136 -19.16 10.14 9.70
CA ALA A 136 -19.60 10.69 8.40
C ALA A 136 -21.01 10.22 7.97
N ARG A 137 -21.58 9.20 8.60
CA ARG A 137 -22.96 8.77 8.31
C ARG A 137 -24.01 9.65 8.99
N TRP A 138 -23.73 10.16 10.19
CA TRP A 138 -24.63 11.06 10.93
C TRP A 138 -24.35 12.53 10.60
N LEU A 139 -23.09 12.90 10.34
CA LEU A 139 -22.69 14.27 9.96
C LEU A 139 -23.17 14.69 8.57
N ARG A 140 -23.54 13.77 7.67
CA ARG A 140 -24.07 14.10 6.33
C ARG A 140 -25.43 14.81 6.35
N HIS A 141 -26.18 14.72 7.45
CA HIS A 141 -27.44 15.45 7.65
C HIS A 141 -27.25 16.77 8.41
N ILE A 142 -26.04 17.03 8.92
CA ILE A 142 -25.69 18.26 9.61
C ILE A 142 -24.95 19.10 8.57
N ASN A 143 -25.37 20.35 8.35
CA ASN A 143 -24.69 21.23 7.40
C ASN A 143 -23.36 21.71 8.02
N VAL A 144 -22.32 20.86 7.98
CA VAL A 144 -21.04 21.04 8.72
C VAL A 144 -20.10 22.05 8.06
N GLU A 145 -20.48 22.68 6.94
CA GLU A 145 -19.61 23.63 6.23
C GLU A 145 -19.14 24.82 7.10
N ASN A 146 -19.78 25.09 8.25
CA ASN A 146 -19.45 26.26 9.07
C ASN A 146 -18.85 25.99 10.47
N ILE A 147 -18.70 24.76 10.95
CA ILE A 147 -18.41 24.55 12.39
C ILE A 147 -17.07 23.83 12.67
N ALA A 148 -16.74 22.76 11.95
CA ALA A 148 -15.58 21.94 12.36
C ALA A 148 -14.22 22.49 11.89
N VAL A 149 -14.17 23.12 10.71
CA VAL A 149 -12.91 23.66 10.15
C VAL A 149 -12.51 24.96 10.87
N TYR A 150 -13.49 25.78 11.26
CA TYR A 150 -13.23 27.07 11.93
C TYR A 150 -12.67 26.90 13.35
N GLU A 151 -13.15 25.92 14.12
CA GLU A 151 -12.66 25.61 15.47
C GLU A 151 -11.26 24.97 15.45
N PHE A 152 -10.99 24.09 14.49
CA PHE A 152 -9.70 23.38 14.40
C PHE A 152 -8.56 24.32 13.96
N VAL A 153 -8.81 25.24 13.01
CA VAL A 153 -7.82 26.25 12.60
C VAL A 153 -7.59 27.29 13.71
N LYS A 154 -8.63 27.66 14.48
CA LYS A 154 -8.49 28.57 15.64
C LYS A 154 -7.60 27.98 16.73
N MET A 155 -7.70 26.68 17.00
CA MET A 155 -6.87 26.00 18.00
C MET A 155 -5.38 25.97 17.61
N GLU A 156 -5.03 25.76 16.34
CA GLU A 156 -3.62 25.76 15.89
C GLU A 156 -2.99 27.15 15.88
N THR A 157 -3.78 28.20 15.61
CA THR A 157 -3.26 29.59 15.58
C THR A 157 -3.16 30.27 16.95
N SER A 158 -3.73 29.67 18.01
CA SER A 158 -3.69 30.23 19.37
C SER A 158 -2.54 29.68 20.24
N ILE A 159 -1.69 28.81 19.67
CA ILE A 159 -0.44 28.34 20.27
C ILE A 159 0.73 28.95 19.47
N LYS A 160 0.88 30.28 19.58
CA LYS A 160 2.13 31.03 19.36
C LYS A 160 2.04 32.37 20.09
#